data_AF-A0A4Q0Z769-F1
#
_entry.id   AF-A0A4Q0Z769-F1
#
_cell.length_a   1.000
_cell.length_b   1.000
_cell.length_c   1.000
_cell.angle_alpha   90.00
_cell.angle_beta   90.00
_cell.angle_gamma   90.00
#
_symmetry.space_group_name_H-M   'P 1'
#
loop_
_entity.id
_entity.type
_entity.pdbx_description
1 polymer ?
#
loop_
_entity_poly.entity_id
_entity_poly.type
_entity_poly.pdbx_seq_one_letter_code
_entity_poly.pdbx_strand_id
1 'polypeptide(L)'
;DENKSINPLYTILKKSIKISKDRFYELCKFYEANQLIFFIKKYNHEKSTKKIYAYNHAFLNSISHNKKFKNEFTNMVFLQLQKEHKNIYYLDKIDFLIEEERTLVLAIPFFNTLLNNTIIKKIYSTIDDLNIQQVYIITAGNNDIIKYKKIEINILPFYEWAVQ
;
A
#
# COMPACT_ATOMS: atom_id res chain seq x y z
N ASP A 1 4.53 -9.38 -1.51
CA ASP A 1 4.72 -8.07 -0.85
C ASP A 1 5.93 -8.13 0.05
N GLU A 2 7.02 -7.48 -0.35
CA GLU A 2 8.19 -7.37 0.50
C GLU A 2 7.98 -6.19 1.45
N ASN A 3 7.73 -6.47 2.73
CA ASN A 3 7.79 -5.46 3.78
C ASN A 3 9.25 -5.04 3.98
N LYS A 4 9.77 -4.16 3.10
CA LYS A 4 11.09 -3.57 3.26
C LYS A 4 10.99 -2.39 4.21
N SER A 5 11.30 -2.64 5.48
CA SER A 5 11.52 -1.55 6.44
C SER A 5 12.92 -0.95 6.30
N ILE A 6 13.15 0.18 6.97
CA ILE A 6 14.42 0.91 7.00
C ILE A 6 15.59 0.00 7.41
N ASN A 7 15.41 -0.87 8.42
CA ASN A 7 16.50 -1.69 8.94
C ASN A 7 16.98 -2.80 7.98
N PRO A 8 16.10 -3.59 7.33
CA PRO A 8 16.47 -4.46 6.22
C PRO A 8 17.17 -3.72 5.08
N LEU A 9 16.69 -2.53 4.68
CA LEU A 9 17.33 -1.72 3.64
C LEU A 9 18.76 -1.34 4.02
N TYR A 10 18.96 -0.84 5.24
CA TYR A 10 20.30 -0.57 5.78
C TYR A 10 21.19 -1.81 5.75
N THR A 11 20.67 -2.96 6.18
CA THR A 11 21.43 -4.22 6.27
C THR A 11 21.86 -4.74 4.90
N ILE A 12 21.05 -4.49 3.86
CA ILE A 12 21.40 -4.81 2.47
C ILE A 12 22.45 -3.83 1.95
N LEU A 13 22.21 -2.52 2.09
CA LEU A 13 23.08 -1.48 1.54
C LEU A 13 24.47 -1.48 2.16
N LYS A 14 24.60 -1.70 3.48
CA LYS A 14 25.91 -1.72 4.15
C LYS A 14 26.86 -2.82 3.64
N LYS A 15 26.35 -3.83 2.92
CA LYS A 15 27.16 -4.89 2.30
C LYS A 15 27.89 -4.40 1.04
N SER A 16 27.36 -3.39 0.35
CA SER A 16 27.92 -2.86 -0.89
C SER A 16 28.53 -1.47 -0.73
N ILE A 17 28.11 -0.69 0.27
CA ILE A 17 28.59 0.67 0.51
C ILE A 17 28.98 0.89 1.98
N LYS A 18 30.04 1.68 2.21
CA LYS A 18 30.45 2.09 3.56
C LYS A 18 29.54 3.23 4.05
N ILE A 19 28.50 2.88 4.79
CA ILE A 19 27.54 3.83 5.37
C ILE A 19 27.28 3.48 6.84
N SER A 20 27.28 4.48 7.72
CA SER A 20 26.90 4.30 9.12
C SER A 20 25.38 4.21 9.26
N LYS A 21 24.92 3.57 10.34
CA LYS A 21 23.49 3.48 10.64
C LYS A 21 22.87 4.87 10.80
N ASP A 22 23.49 5.74 11.59
CA ASP A 22 22.93 7.07 11.89
C ASP A 22 22.75 7.91 10.63
N ARG A 23 23.78 7.95 9.77
CA ARG A 23 23.73 8.69 8.49
C ARG A 23 22.67 8.14 7.54
N PHE A 24 22.47 6.81 7.51
CA PHE A 24 21.40 6.22 6.70
C PHE A 24 20.01 6.64 7.19
N TYR A 25 19.78 6.63 8.51
CA TYR A 25 18.50 7.02 9.08
C TYR A 25 18.24 8.53 8.92
N GLU A 26 19.26 9.38 9.06
CA GLU A 26 19.17 10.81 8.73
C GLU A 26 18.79 11.04 7.28
N LEU A 27 19.39 10.30 6.35
CA LEU A 27 19.05 10.38 4.93
C LEU A 27 17.59 9.98 4.67
N CYS A 28 17.10 8.92 5.31
CA CYS A 28 15.69 8.54 5.22
C CYS A 28 14.76 9.64 5.73
N LYS A 29 15.09 10.29 6.86
CA LYS A 29 14.31 11.42 7.39
C LYS A 29 14.33 12.61 6.43
N PHE A 30 15.48 12.91 5.84
CA PHE A 30 15.62 13.96 4.83
C PHE A 30 14.74 13.66 3.61
N TYR A 31 14.76 12.43 3.10
CA TYR A 31 13.90 12.03 1.98
C TYR A 31 12.40 12.04 2.31
N GLU A 32 12.02 11.65 3.53
CA GLU A 32 10.63 11.75 4.01
C GLU A 32 10.16 13.20 4.08
N ALA A 33 10.98 14.08 4.67
CA ALA A 33 10.67 15.51 4.80
C ALA A 33 10.55 16.22 3.44
N ASN A 34 11.30 15.76 2.42
CA ASN A 34 11.24 16.28 1.06
C ASN A 34 10.25 15.52 0.17
N GLN A 35 9.38 14.67 0.74
CA GLN A 35 8.36 13.91 0.00
C GLN A 35 8.91 13.04 -1.14
N LEU A 36 10.17 12.61 -1.05
CA LEU A 36 10.80 11.69 -2.01
C LEU A 36 10.42 10.24 -1.70
N ILE A 37 10.28 9.93 -0.41
CA ILE A 37 9.76 8.66 0.08
C ILE A 37 8.70 8.91 1.14
N PHE A 38 7.80 7.95 1.30
CA PHE A 38 6.74 8.00 2.29
C PHE A 38 6.71 6.73 3.11
N PHE A 39 6.38 6.88 4.39
CA PHE A 39 6.30 5.76 5.32
C PHE A 39 4.89 5.56 5.84
N ILE A 40 4.32 4.39 5.58
CA ILE A 40 3.00 4.00 6.12
C ILE A 40 3.19 3.08 7.32
N LYS A 41 2.52 3.43 8.42
CA LYS A 41 2.51 2.62 9.65
C LYS A 41 1.47 1.51 9.57
N LYS A 42 1.68 0.44 10.34
CA LYS A 42 0.65 -0.58 10.56
C LYS A 42 -0.43 -0.01 11.47
N TYR A 43 -1.69 -0.21 11.12
CA TYR A 43 -2.82 0.23 11.96
C TYR A 43 -2.70 -0.39 13.36
N ASN A 44 -2.87 0.42 14.41
CA ASN A 44 -2.79 0.01 15.83
C ASN A 44 -1.53 -0.76 16.26
N HIS A 45 -0.42 -0.68 15.50
CA HIS A 45 0.84 -1.32 15.88
C HIS A 45 2.04 -0.42 15.59
N GLU A 46 2.25 0.60 16.41
CA GLU A 46 3.31 1.61 16.21
C GLU A 46 4.73 1.05 16.11
N LYS A 47 5.01 -0.05 16.82
CA LYS A 47 6.31 -0.73 16.80
C LYS A 47 6.53 -1.60 15.55
N SER A 48 5.49 -1.80 14.74
CA SER A 48 5.63 -2.56 13.50
C SER A 48 6.46 -1.82 12.46
N THR A 49 7.09 -2.61 11.60
CA THR A 49 7.82 -2.11 10.44
C THR A 49 6.94 -1.24 9.56
N LYS A 50 7.41 -0.04 9.20
CA LYS A 50 6.70 0.79 8.23
C LYS A 50 6.89 0.25 6.80
N LYS A 51 5.85 0.38 5.96
CA LYS A 51 5.97 0.23 4.49
C LYS A 51 6.53 1.50 3.88
N ILE A 52 7.25 1.38 2.76
CA ILE A 52 7.92 2.50 2.08
C ILE A 52 7.37 2.63 0.67
N TYR A 53 7.04 3.86 0.31
CA TYR A 53 6.51 4.26 -0.99
C TYR A 53 7.38 5.38 -1.56
N ALA A 54 7.43 5.52 -2.88
CA ALA A 54 8.28 6.51 -3.56
C ALA A 54 7.40 7.53 -4.30
N TYR A 55 7.85 8.79 -4.38
CA TYR A 55 7.14 9.88 -5.07
C TYR A 55 6.78 9.58 -6.52
N ASN A 56 7.60 8.77 -7.19
CA ASN A 56 7.35 8.30 -8.54
C ASN A 56 7.21 6.77 -8.52
N HIS A 57 6.02 6.29 -8.86
CA HIS A 57 5.69 4.87 -8.85
C HIS A 57 6.52 4.04 -9.84
N ALA A 58 6.89 4.62 -10.98
CA ALA A 58 7.68 3.96 -12.02
C ALA A 58 9.20 3.98 -11.76
N PHE A 59 9.69 4.85 -10.86
CA PHE A 59 11.12 5.13 -10.70
C PHE A 59 11.96 3.88 -10.43
N LEU A 60 11.55 3.02 -9.48
CA LEU A 60 12.32 1.81 -9.17
C LEU A 60 12.34 0.83 -10.33
N ASN A 61 11.22 0.71 -11.04
CA ASN A 61 11.14 -0.17 -12.20
C ASN A 61 11.89 0.41 -13.40
N SER A 62 12.04 1.72 -13.56
CA SER A 62 12.79 2.32 -14.67
C SER A 62 14.30 2.12 -14.56
N ILE A 63 14.84 2.01 -13.33
CA ILE A 63 16.29 1.86 -13.08
C ILE A 63 16.73 0.43 -12.73
N SER A 64 15.78 -0.52 -12.69
CA SER A 64 16.03 -1.91 -12.29
C SER A 64 15.56 -2.89 -13.37
N HIS A 65 16.34 -3.95 -13.57
CA HIS A 65 15.92 -5.10 -14.38
C HIS A 65 14.90 -5.99 -13.65
N ASN A 66 14.83 -5.90 -12.31
CA ASN A 66 13.85 -6.63 -11.51
C ASN A 66 12.52 -5.86 -11.49
N LYS A 67 11.62 -6.21 -12.41
CA LYS A 67 10.29 -5.58 -12.53
C LYS A 67 9.35 -6.16 -11.49
N LYS A 68 8.87 -5.31 -10.58
CA LYS A 68 7.85 -5.68 -9.57
C LYS A 68 6.57 -4.88 -9.81
N PHE A 69 5.85 -5.23 -10.87
CA PHE A 69 4.66 -4.48 -11.30
C PHE A 69 3.61 -4.32 -10.19
N LYS A 70 3.35 -5.36 -9.40
CA LYS A 70 2.42 -5.26 -8.25
C LYS A 70 2.83 -4.13 -7.30
N ASN A 71 4.11 -4.01 -6.96
CA ASN A 71 4.60 -2.97 -6.05
C ASN A 71 4.48 -1.57 -6.68
N GLU A 72 4.78 -1.44 -7.97
CA GLU A 72 4.60 -0.18 -8.70
C GLU A 72 3.13 0.24 -8.71
N PHE A 73 2.22 -0.70 -9.00
CA PHE A 73 0.78 -0.45 -9.01
C PHE A 73 0.26 -0.07 -7.62
N THR A 74 0.67 -0.78 -6.56
CA THR A 74 0.32 -0.42 -5.18
C THR A 74 0.87 0.97 -4.81
N ASN A 75 2.07 1.35 -5.29
CA ASN A 75 2.61 2.69 -5.07
C ASN A 75 1.80 3.76 -5.82
N MET A 76 1.36 3.49 -7.05
CA MET A 76 0.48 4.38 -7.80
C MET A 76 -0.85 4.63 -7.07
N VAL A 77 -1.49 3.57 -6.54
CA VAL A 77 -2.71 3.69 -5.72
C VAL A 77 -2.44 4.52 -4.46
N PHE A 78 -1.34 4.26 -3.76
CA PHE A 78 -0.96 5.05 -2.58
C PHE A 78 -0.81 6.54 -2.88
N LEU A 79 -0.10 6.90 -3.96
CA LEU A 79 0.12 8.29 -4.34
C LEU A 79 -1.19 9.01 -4.69
N GLN A 80 -2.20 8.28 -5.19
CA GLN A 80 -3.53 8.84 -5.37
C GLN A 80 -4.20 9.13 -4.02
N LEU A 81 -4.20 8.16 -3.09
CA LEU A 81 -4.77 8.32 -1.75
C LEU A 81 -4.13 9.46 -0.95
N GLN A 82 -2.81 9.58 -1.02
CA GLN A 82 -2.06 10.53 -0.20
C GLN A 82 -2.40 12.01 -0.53
N LYS A 83 -2.96 12.29 -1.72
CA LYS A 83 -3.36 13.64 -2.10
C LYS A 83 -4.44 14.21 -1.16
N GLU A 84 -5.31 13.34 -0.65
CA GLU A 84 -6.52 13.73 0.07
C GLU A 84 -6.56 13.23 1.51
N HIS A 85 -5.86 12.12 1.81
CA HIS A 85 -5.90 11.50 3.12
C HIS A 85 -4.56 11.58 3.84
N LYS A 86 -4.62 11.87 5.13
CA LYS A 86 -3.43 11.93 6.01
C LYS A 86 -3.25 10.65 6.81
N ASN A 87 -4.34 10.02 7.23
CA ASN A 87 -4.31 8.90 8.17
C ASN A 87 -4.47 7.57 7.42
N ILE A 88 -3.48 7.27 6.56
CA ILE A 88 -3.41 6.02 5.81
C ILE A 88 -2.55 5.01 6.58
N TYR A 89 -3.06 3.81 6.77
CA TYR A 89 -2.38 2.70 7.45
C TYR A 89 -2.42 1.45 6.61
N TYR A 90 -1.50 0.50 6.85
CA TYR A 90 -1.60 -0.83 6.26
C TYR A 90 -2.07 -1.86 7.30
N LEU A 91 -2.69 -2.94 6.83
CA LEU A 91 -2.94 -4.17 7.61
C LEU A 91 -2.25 -5.38 6.94
N ASP A 92 -2.23 -6.54 7.58
CA ASP A 92 -1.40 -7.66 7.10
C ASP A 92 -1.69 -8.14 5.67
N LYS A 93 -2.96 -8.12 5.24
CA LYS A 93 -3.36 -8.52 3.87
C LYS A 93 -4.18 -7.44 3.13
N ILE A 94 -4.23 -6.23 3.68
CA ILE A 94 -4.94 -5.10 3.10
C ILE A 94 -3.92 -3.98 2.95
N ASP A 95 -3.83 -3.42 1.76
CA ASP A 95 -2.78 -2.45 1.44
C ASP A 95 -2.98 -1.15 2.21
N PHE A 96 -4.20 -0.63 2.22
CA PHE A 96 -4.54 0.65 2.84
C PHE A 96 -5.85 0.60 3.61
N LEU A 97 -5.84 1.21 4.79
CA LEU A 97 -6.99 1.64 5.58
C LEU A 97 -6.90 3.15 5.69
N ILE A 98 -7.95 3.83 5.26
CA ILE A 98 -8.18 5.26 5.47
C ILE A 98 -8.99 5.34 6.76
N GLU A 99 -8.36 5.76 7.86
CA GLU A 99 -8.94 5.66 9.20
C GLU A 99 -10.16 6.57 9.36
N GLU A 100 -10.07 7.79 8.84
CA GLU A 100 -11.09 8.84 8.94
C GLU A 100 -12.42 8.47 8.29
N GLU A 101 -12.37 7.68 7.21
CA GLU A 101 -13.55 7.26 6.43
C GLU A 101 -13.93 5.81 6.66
N ARG A 102 -13.13 5.06 7.43
CA ARG A 102 -13.28 3.60 7.57
C ARG A 102 -13.34 2.90 6.21
N THR A 103 -12.45 3.30 5.30
CA THR A 103 -12.38 2.76 3.93
C THR A 103 -11.17 1.84 3.78
N LEU A 104 -11.39 0.65 3.22
CA LEU A 104 -10.31 -0.25 2.81
C LEU A 104 -10.01 -0.10 1.32
N VAL A 105 -8.73 -0.01 0.96
CA VAL A 105 -8.29 0.01 -0.44
C VAL A 105 -7.21 -1.05 -0.64
N LEU A 106 -7.42 -1.93 -1.61
CA LEU A 106 -6.49 -2.98 -2.00
C LEU A 106 -6.05 -2.77 -3.45
N ALA A 107 -4.76 -2.87 -3.72
CA ALA A 107 -4.21 -2.73 -5.06
C ALA A 107 -3.90 -4.12 -5.63
N ILE A 108 -4.85 -4.66 -6.41
CA ILE A 108 -4.75 -6.00 -7.00
C ILE A 108 -4.91 -5.87 -8.52
N PRO A 109 -3.81 -5.66 -9.27
CA PRO A 109 -3.89 -5.33 -10.69
C PRO A 109 -4.68 -6.36 -11.51
N PHE A 110 -4.52 -7.64 -11.17
CA PHE A 110 -5.18 -8.77 -11.83
C PHE A 110 -6.06 -9.51 -10.83
N PHE A 111 -7.14 -8.87 -10.38
CA PHE A 111 -8.07 -9.48 -9.44
C PHE A 111 -8.93 -10.55 -10.10
N ASN A 112 -9.08 -11.69 -9.41
CA ASN A 112 -9.98 -12.76 -9.78
C ASN A 112 -10.60 -13.37 -8.52
N THR A 113 -11.93 -13.31 -8.42
CA THR A 113 -12.70 -13.75 -7.25
C THR A 113 -12.40 -15.20 -6.83
N LEU A 114 -12.21 -16.12 -7.79
CA LEU A 114 -11.91 -17.53 -7.53
C LEU A 114 -10.49 -17.70 -6.95
N LEU A 115 -9.52 -16.96 -7.49
CA LEU A 115 -8.12 -17.04 -7.07
C LEU A 115 -7.84 -16.26 -5.77
N ASN A 116 -8.68 -15.28 -5.43
CA ASN A 116 -8.46 -14.36 -4.31
C ASN A 116 -9.38 -14.61 -3.10
N ASN A 117 -9.98 -15.80 -2.96
CA ASN A 117 -10.89 -16.14 -1.86
C ASN A 117 -10.29 -15.88 -0.45
N THR A 118 -8.99 -16.15 -0.24
CA THR A 118 -8.33 -15.86 1.04
C THR A 118 -8.28 -14.36 1.37
N ILE A 119 -8.14 -13.51 0.35
CA ILE A 119 -8.14 -12.05 0.52
C ILE A 119 -9.57 -11.59 0.84
N ILE A 120 -10.56 -12.09 0.09
CA ILE A 120 -11.98 -11.78 0.33
C ILE A 120 -12.40 -12.14 1.76
N LYS A 121 -12.05 -13.33 2.24
CA LYS A 121 -12.30 -13.72 3.64
C LYS A 121 -11.66 -12.77 4.65
N LYS A 122 -10.46 -12.25 4.35
CA LYS A 122 -9.79 -11.28 5.22
C LYS A 122 -10.42 -9.90 5.16
N ILE A 123 -10.94 -9.48 4.00
CA ILE A 123 -11.75 -8.27 3.87
C ILE A 123 -12.99 -8.41 4.75
N TYR A 124 -13.73 -9.52 4.65
CA TYR A 124 -14.93 -9.76 5.47
C TYR A 124 -14.65 -9.70 6.97
N SER A 125 -13.60 -10.38 7.44
CA SER A 125 -13.25 -10.31 8.86
C SER A 125 -12.89 -8.89 9.28
N THR A 126 -12.16 -8.14 8.44
CA THR A 126 -11.74 -6.78 8.76
C THR A 126 -12.92 -5.80 8.74
N ILE A 127 -13.90 -6.03 7.86
CA ILE A 127 -15.16 -5.30 7.86
C ILE A 127 -15.84 -5.42 9.22
N ASP A 128 -15.94 -6.64 9.72
CA ASP A 128 -16.61 -6.93 10.99
C ASP A 128 -15.82 -6.40 12.19
N ASP A 129 -14.50 -6.57 12.19
CA ASP A 129 -13.63 -6.18 13.31
C ASP A 129 -13.52 -4.65 13.46
N LEU A 130 -13.55 -3.90 12.36
CA LEU A 130 -13.24 -2.46 12.33
C LEU A 130 -14.42 -1.57 11.92
N ASN A 131 -15.61 -2.12 11.73
CA ASN A 131 -16.80 -1.40 11.26
C ASN A 131 -16.51 -0.58 9.99
N ILE A 132 -15.90 -1.24 9.00
CA ILE A 132 -15.58 -0.64 7.70
C ILE A 132 -16.85 -0.19 6.99
N GLN A 133 -16.82 0.97 6.37
CA GLN A 133 -17.96 1.56 5.65
C GLN A 133 -17.90 1.30 4.15
N GLN A 134 -16.68 1.26 3.60
CA GLN A 134 -16.47 1.17 2.16
C GLN A 134 -15.24 0.32 1.85
N VAL A 135 -15.28 -0.45 0.76
CA VAL A 135 -14.14 -1.23 0.29
C VAL A 135 -13.95 -1.07 -1.21
N TYR A 136 -12.70 -0.80 -1.60
CA TYR A 136 -12.27 -0.77 -2.98
C TYR A 136 -11.16 -1.80 -3.25
N ILE A 137 -11.33 -2.56 -4.32
CA ILE A 137 -10.27 -3.37 -4.93
C ILE A 137 -9.93 -2.72 -6.26
N ILE A 138 -8.77 -2.07 -6.29
CA ILE A 138 -8.29 -1.35 -7.46
C ILE A 138 -7.54 -2.30 -8.37
N THR A 139 -7.94 -2.35 -9.64
CA THR A 139 -7.39 -3.25 -10.66
C THR A 139 -6.80 -2.47 -11.84
N ALA A 140 -6.12 -3.17 -12.74
CA ALA A 140 -5.59 -2.58 -13.96
C ALA A 140 -6.66 -2.35 -15.04
N GLY A 141 -7.83 -2.98 -14.95
CA GLY A 141 -8.82 -2.91 -16.04
C GLY A 141 -10.14 -3.68 -15.84
N ASN A 142 -10.30 -4.44 -14.76
CA ASN A 142 -11.54 -5.14 -14.48
C ASN A 142 -12.41 -4.32 -13.51
N ASN A 143 -13.72 -4.30 -13.76
CA ASN A 143 -14.73 -3.86 -12.80
C ASN A 143 -15.63 -5.03 -12.41
N ASP A 144 -16.13 -5.00 -11.17
CA ASP A 144 -17.12 -5.93 -10.63
C ASP A 144 -17.62 -5.39 -9.26
N ILE A 145 -18.66 -5.99 -8.70
CA ILE A 145 -19.16 -5.66 -7.36
C ILE A 145 -19.42 -6.95 -6.58
N ILE A 146 -18.82 -7.05 -5.40
CA ILE A 146 -19.12 -8.12 -4.44
C ILE A 146 -19.91 -7.53 -3.28
N LYS A 147 -21.01 -8.19 -2.89
CA LYS A 147 -21.82 -7.77 -1.74
C LYS A 147 -21.48 -8.59 -0.50
N TYR A 148 -21.28 -7.90 0.61
CA TYR A 148 -21.13 -8.52 1.92
C TYR A 148 -21.94 -7.74 2.97
N LYS A 149 -23.00 -8.38 3.49
CA LYS A 149 -23.99 -7.73 4.37
C LYS A 149 -24.57 -6.48 3.69
N LYS A 150 -24.36 -5.29 4.28
CA LYS A 150 -24.82 -3.99 3.77
C LYS A 150 -23.72 -3.20 3.05
N ILE A 151 -22.53 -3.78 2.87
CA ILE A 151 -21.37 -3.12 2.28
C ILE A 151 -21.13 -3.68 0.89
N GLU A 152 -20.88 -2.78 -0.06
CA GLU A 152 -20.47 -3.12 -1.41
C GLU A 152 -18.94 -3.02 -1.52
N ILE A 153 -18.33 -4.11 -1.97
CA ILE A 153 -16.91 -4.19 -2.28
C ILE A 153 -16.79 -3.89 -3.77
N ASN A 154 -16.37 -2.67 -4.07
CA ASN A 154 -16.27 -2.16 -5.43
C ASN A 154 -14.92 -2.59 -6.02
N ILE A 155 -14.96 -3.35 -7.10
CA ILE A 155 -13.78 -3.71 -7.87
C ILE A 155 -13.78 -2.76 -9.06
N LEU A 156 -12.76 -1.90 -9.16
CA LEU A 156 -12.73 -0.84 -10.16
C LEU A 156 -11.32 -0.73 -10.79
N PRO A 157 -11.22 -0.44 -12.08
CA PRO A 157 -9.97 -0.02 -12.70
C PRO A 157 -9.45 1.26 -12.03
N PHE A 158 -8.14 1.41 -11.94
CA PHE A 158 -7.52 2.60 -11.35
C PHE A 158 -8.00 3.91 -11.98
N TYR A 159 -8.13 3.97 -13.31
CA TYR A 159 -8.56 5.18 -14.01
C TYR A 159 -9.99 5.61 -13.66
N GLU A 160 -10.87 4.65 -13.36
CA GLU A 160 -12.27 4.90 -13.02
C GLU A 160 -12.39 5.34 -11.57
N TRP A 161 -11.62 4.71 -10.67
CA TRP A 161 -11.58 5.06 -9.26
C TRP A 161 -10.90 6.42 -9.00
N ALA A 162 -9.84 6.75 -9.73
CA ALA A 162 -9.03 7.95 -9.48
C ALA A 162 -9.71 9.28 -9.88
N VAL A 163 -10.86 9.23 -10.54
CA VAL A 163 -11.63 10.41 -11.00
C VAL A 163 -12.95 10.61 -10.25
N GLN A 164 -13.23 9.79 -9.24
CA GLN A 164 -14.41 9.90 -8.39
C GLN A 164 -14.36 11.14 -7.49
#